data_AF-A0A3D6DSE8-F1
#
_entry.id   AF-A0A3D6DSE8-F1
#
_cell.length_a   1.000
_cell.length_b   1.000
_cell.length_c   1.000
_cell.angle_alpha   90.00
_cell.angle_beta   90.00
_cell.angle_gamma   90.00
#
_symmetry.space_group_name_H-M   'P 1'
#
loop_
_entity.id
_entity.type
_entity.pdbx_description
1 polymer ?
#
loop_
_entity_poly.entity_id
_entity_poly.type
_entity_poly.pdbx_seq_one_letter_code
_entity_poly.pdbx_strand_id
1 'polypeptide(L)'
;MRFAAYPKYKPSGSEWLGDLPDQWNVKRGRFCMHVNPRSRRLRTLAPEDEVSFVPMEAVGEYGGLQLKQTRTIDEVGAGYTEFDDDDVVVAKITPCFENGKGALAAGLVNGAAFGTTELHVFRSTPLVERRFLF
;
A
#
# COMPACT_ATOMS: atom_id res chain seq x y z
N MET A 1 23.20 3.40 0.53
CA MET A 1 23.76 2.73 1.73
C MET A 1 24.02 1.28 1.40
N ARG A 2 25.12 0.68 1.86
CA ARG A 2 25.41 -0.75 1.69
C ARG A 2 25.30 -1.40 3.06
N PHE A 3 24.27 -2.21 3.29
CA PHE A 3 24.09 -2.92 4.55
C PHE A 3 25.12 -4.07 4.63
N ALA A 4 25.63 -4.33 5.83
CA ALA A 4 26.51 -5.48 6.06
C ALA A 4 25.74 -6.79 5.83
N ALA A 5 26.42 -7.80 5.28
CA ALA A 5 25.84 -9.14 5.16
C ALA A 5 25.57 -9.74 6.54
N TYR A 6 24.54 -10.58 6.63
CA TYR A 6 24.25 -11.29 7.88
C TYR A 6 25.32 -12.38 8.13
N PRO A 7 25.64 -12.71 9.39
CA PRO A 7 26.70 -13.68 9.69
C PRO A 7 26.40 -15.11 9.22
N LYS A 8 25.12 -15.49 9.14
CA LYS A 8 24.66 -16.85 8.84
C LYS A 8 23.37 -16.83 8.04
N TYR A 9 23.20 -17.87 7.22
CA TYR A 9 22.05 -18.06 6.34
C TYR A 9 21.53 -19.50 6.45
N LYS A 10 20.26 -19.68 6.13
CA LYS A 10 19.57 -20.98 6.04
C LYS A 10 18.68 -21.00 4.79
N PRO A 11 18.38 -22.19 4.23
CA PRO A 11 17.44 -22.31 3.12
C PRO A 11 16.05 -21.78 3.51
N SER A 12 15.43 -20.97 2.65
CA SER A 12 14.06 -20.46 2.87
C SER A 12 12.98 -21.54 2.78
N GLY A 13 13.30 -22.68 2.16
CA GLY A 13 12.34 -23.71 1.79
C GLY A 13 11.50 -23.35 0.55
N SER A 14 11.88 -22.30 -0.19
CA SER A 14 11.23 -21.87 -1.42
C SER A 14 12.25 -21.73 -2.55
N GLU A 15 11.96 -22.37 -3.69
CA GLU A 15 12.88 -22.45 -4.83
C GLU A 15 13.30 -21.09 -5.39
N TRP A 16 12.43 -20.08 -5.29
CA TRP A 16 12.68 -18.74 -5.86
C TRP A 16 13.25 -17.73 -4.85
N LEU A 17 13.20 -17.99 -3.54
CA LEU A 17 13.71 -17.09 -2.50
C LEU A 17 15.17 -17.35 -2.11
N GLY A 18 15.68 -18.57 -2.34
CA GLY A 18 17.05 -18.94 -1.99
C GLY A 18 17.29 -18.98 -0.47
N ASP A 19 18.50 -18.60 -0.05
CA ASP A 19 18.92 -18.59 1.35
C ASP A 19 18.58 -17.25 2.04
N LEU A 20 18.09 -17.33 3.27
CA LEU A 20 17.72 -16.19 4.11
C LEU A 20 18.57 -16.16 5.38
N PRO A 21 18.72 -15.01 6.04
CA PRO A 21 19.43 -14.95 7.31
C PRO A 21 18.86 -15.96 8.32
N ASP A 22 19.71 -16.63 9.10
CA ASP A 22 19.29 -17.75 9.95
C ASP A 22 18.24 -17.36 11.00
N GLN A 23 18.27 -16.10 11.47
CA GLN A 23 17.28 -15.55 12.39
C GLN A 23 15.94 -15.14 11.75
N TRP A 24 15.80 -15.15 10.42
CA TRP A 24 14.55 -14.77 9.74
C TRP A 24 13.52 -15.90 9.76
N ASN A 25 12.24 -15.53 9.80
CA ASN A 25 11.11 -16.46 9.71
C ASN A 25 10.30 -16.21 8.44
N VAL A 26 10.01 -17.27 7.69
CA VAL A 26 9.20 -17.20 6.47
C VAL A 26 7.72 -17.27 6.85
N LYS A 27 6.93 -16.31 6.38
CA LYS A 27 5.48 -16.28 6.59
C LYS A 27 4.77 -15.83 5.33
N ARG A 28 3.61 -16.44 5.04
CA ARG A 28 2.77 -16.02 3.90
C ARG A 28 2.18 -14.64 4.19
N GLY A 29 2.29 -13.73 3.22
CA GLY A 29 1.83 -12.34 3.36
C GLY A 29 0.37 -12.19 3.84
N ARG A 30 -0.54 -13.07 3.40
CA ARG A 30 -1.95 -13.07 3.85
C ARG A 30 -2.16 -13.14 5.37
N PHE A 31 -1.15 -13.58 6.13
CA PHE A 31 -1.19 -13.65 7.60
C PHE A 31 -0.53 -12.45 8.28
N CYS A 32 0.07 -11.55 7.51
CA CYS A 32 0.78 -10.35 7.98
C CYS A 32 0.11 -9.06 7.52
N MET A 33 -0.75 -9.11 6.50
CA MET A 33 -1.44 -7.95 5.95
C MET A 33 -2.88 -8.29 5.51
N HIS A 34 -3.73 -7.27 5.49
CA HIS A 34 -5.02 -7.32 4.81
C HIS A 34 -4.88 -6.83 3.37
N VAL A 35 -5.53 -7.52 2.43
CA VAL A 35 -5.52 -7.17 1.00
C VAL A 35 -6.85 -6.54 0.64
N ASN A 36 -6.80 -5.37 0.01
CA ASN A 36 -7.93 -4.52 -0.36
C ASN A 36 -8.96 -4.34 0.77
N PRO A 37 -8.55 -4.02 2.02
CA PRO A 37 -9.51 -3.73 3.07
C PRO A 37 -10.30 -2.47 2.71
N ARG A 38 -11.52 -2.36 3.22
CA ARG A 38 -12.27 -1.10 3.16
C ARG A 38 -11.57 -0.03 4.00
N SER A 39 -11.70 1.23 3.59
CA SER A 39 -11.26 2.36 4.40
C SER A 39 -12.07 2.41 5.70
N ARG A 40 -11.37 2.58 6.82
CA ARG A 40 -12.00 2.79 8.13
C ARG A 40 -12.40 4.26 8.28
N ARG A 41 -11.57 5.17 7.75
CA ARG A 41 -11.78 6.61 7.87
C ARG A 41 -13.02 7.07 7.11
N LEU A 42 -13.22 6.61 5.88
CA LEU A 42 -14.41 6.93 5.08
C LEU A 42 -15.73 6.51 5.73
N ARG A 43 -15.73 5.52 6.65
CA ARG A 43 -16.94 5.12 7.37
C ARG A 43 -17.29 6.01 8.56
N THR A 44 -16.41 6.93 8.92
CA THR A 44 -16.59 7.85 10.05
C THR A 44 -16.84 9.29 9.63
N LEU A 45 -16.67 9.59 8.35
CA LEU A 45 -16.81 10.92 7.76
C LEU A 45 -18.22 11.13 7.22
N ALA A 46 -18.65 12.39 7.16
CA ALA A 46 -19.91 12.79 6.55
C ALA A 46 -19.79 12.80 5.02
N PRO A 47 -20.89 12.58 4.27
CA PRO A 47 -20.86 12.61 2.81
C PRO A 47 -20.26 13.90 2.19
N GLU A 48 -20.45 15.03 2.86
CA GLU A 48 -19.93 16.34 2.46
C GLU A 48 -18.44 16.58 2.81
N ASP A 49 -17.81 15.68 3.57
CA ASP A 49 -16.39 15.82 3.92
C ASP A 49 -15.50 15.57 2.70
N GLU A 50 -14.48 16.41 2.53
CA GLU A 50 -13.47 16.22 1.48
C GLU A 50 -12.47 15.12 1.83
N VAL A 51 -12.05 14.37 0.82
CA VAL A 51 -10.99 13.36 0.91
C VAL A 51 -10.08 13.43 -0.31
N SER A 52 -8.88 12.84 -0.20
CA SER A 52 -7.95 12.84 -1.34
C SER A 52 -8.45 11.98 -2.50
N PHE A 53 -8.28 12.46 -3.73
CA PHE A 53 -8.56 11.70 -4.94
C PHE A 53 -7.27 11.40 -5.70
N VAL A 54 -7.01 10.12 -5.97
CA VAL A 54 -5.69 9.64 -6.44
C VAL A 54 -5.82 8.90 -7.78
N PRO A 55 -5.71 9.61 -8.92
CA PRO A 55 -5.59 8.97 -10.23
C PRO A 55 -4.23 8.26 -10.38
N MET A 56 -4.09 7.38 -11.38
CA MET A 56 -2.85 6.60 -11.58
C MET A 56 -1.60 7.47 -11.81
N GLU A 57 -1.78 8.63 -12.46
CA GLU A 57 -0.71 9.63 -12.66
C GLU A 57 -0.19 10.24 -11.35
N ALA A 58 -1.01 10.25 -10.30
CA ALA A 58 -0.63 10.74 -8.98
C ALA A 58 0.15 9.71 -8.17
N VAL A 59 0.22 8.45 -8.62
CA VAL A 59 1.04 7.40 -8.00
C VAL A 59 2.44 7.42 -8.61
N GLY A 60 3.43 7.69 -7.76
CA GLY A 60 4.84 7.73 -8.13
C GLY A 60 5.45 6.33 -8.34
N GLU A 61 6.61 6.31 -8.97
CA GLU A 61 7.44 5.11 -9.14
C GLU A 61 8.37 4.97 -7.93
N TYR A 62 8.36 3.80 -7.29
CA TYR A 62 9.11 3.52 -6.05
C TYR A 62 8.77 4.43 -4.87
N GLY A 63 7.57 5.01 -4.87
CA GLY A 63 7.03 5.77 -3.74
C GLY A 63 6.42 7.12 -4.10
N GLY A 64 5.67 7.64 -3.14
CA GLY A 64 5.08 8.98 -3.19
C GLY A 64 3.70 9.03 -3.84
N LEU A 65 2.84 9.86 -3.25
CA LEU A 65 1.54 10.24 -3.80
C LEU A 65 1.51 11.75 -4.03
N GLN A 66 1.01 12.16 -5.19
CA GLN A 66 0.77 13.57 -5.50
C GLN A 66 -0.66 13.94 -5.15
N LEU A 67 -0.86 14.47 -3.95
CA LEU A 67 -2.18 14.76 -3.37
C LEU A 67 -2.70 16.14 -3.82
N LYS A 68 -2.88 16.33 -5.12
CA LYS A 68 -3.32 17.62 -5.72
C LYS A 68 -4.83 17.75 -5.89
N GLN A 69 -5.56 16.63 -5.80
CA GLN A 69 -7.00 16.58 -6.04
C GLN A 69 -7.71 16.10 -4.78
N THR A 70 -8.80 16.78 -4.44
CA THR A 70 -9.76 16.36 -3.43
C THR A 70 -11.13 16.24 -4.06
N ARG A 71 -12.00 15.44 -3.43
CA ARG A 71 -13.42 15.34 -3.75
C ARG A 71 -14.19 15.11 -2.46
N THR A 72 -15.44 15.52 -2.44
CA THR A 72 -16.37 15.15 -1.36
C THR A 72 -16.76 13.68 -1.47
N ILE A 73 -17.17 13.05 -0.38
CA ILE A 73 -17.48 11.61 -0.36
C ILE A 73 -18.74 11.31 -1.21
N ASP A 74 -19.72 12.21 -1.23
CA ASP A 74 -20.95 12.07 -2.02
C ASP A 74 -20.73 12.22 -3.53
N GLU A 75 -19.76 13.04 -3.96
CA GLU A 75 -19.32 13.13 -5.36
C GLU A 75 -18.65 11.85 -5.85
N VAL A 76 -17.99 11.12 -4.94
CA VAL A 76 -17.26 9.90 -5.29
C VAL A 76 -18.21 8.71 -5.28
N GLY A 77 -18.74 8.40 -6.46
CA GLY A 77 -19.58 7.23 -6.68
C GLY A 77 -18.90 5.89 -6.36
N ALA A 78 -19.67 4.81 -6.46
CA ALA A 78 -19.15 3.46 -6.24
C ALA A 78 -18.10 3.07 -7.31
N GLY A 79 -17.08 2.31 -6.89
CA GLY A 79 -16.15 1.64 -7.80
C GLY A 79 -14.69 2.06 -7.64
N TYR A 80 -14.40 3.17 -6.96
CA TYR A 80 -13.03 3.57 -6.64
C TYR A 80 -12.39 2.71 -5.56
N THR A 81 -11.07 2.69 -5.54
CA THR A 81 -10.32 1.96 -4.52
C THR A 81 -10.15 2.84 -3.29
N GLU A 82 -10.75 2.41 -2.18
CA GLU A 82 -10.66 3.09 -0.89
C GLU A 82 -9.36 2.71 -0.16
N PHE A 83 -8.66 3.67 0.42
CA PHE A 83 -7.53 3.43 1.32
C PHE A 83 -7.36 4.55 2.35
N ASP A 84 -6.66 4.24 3.44
CA ASP A 84 -6.37 5.16 4.54
C ASP A 84 -4.88 5.55 4.54
N ASP A 85 -4.51 6.56 5.34
CA ASP A 85 -3.11 6.74 5.74
C ASP A 85 -2.57 5.43 6.34
N ASP A 86 -1.26 5.20 6.15
CA ASP A 86 -0.52 3.99 6.53
C ASP A 86 -0.81 2.72 5.71
N ASP A 87 -1.71 2.76 4.73
CA ASP A 87 -1.85 1.70 3.74
C ASP A 87 -0.76 1.78 2.67
N VAL A 88 -0.32 0.62 2.17
CA VAL A 88 0.54 0.52 1.00
C VAL A 88 -0.33 0.33 -0.23
N VAL A 89 -0.19 1.19 -1.23
CA VAL A 89 -0.89 1.07 -2.51
C VAL A 89 0.08 0.67 -3.62
N VAL A 90 -0.34 -0.25 -4.50
CA VAL A 90 0.47 -0.75 -5.62
C VAL A 90 -0.39 -0.87 -6.86
N ALA A 91 0.13 -0.46 -8.02
CA ALA A 91 -0.57 -0.62 -9.29
C ALA A 91 -0.83 -2.09 -9.63
N LYS A 92 -1.99 -2.39 -10.22
CA LYS A 92 -2.37 -3.75 -10.66
C LYS A 92 -2.01 -4.05 -12.11
N ILE A 93 -2.03 -3.01 -12.95
CA ILE A 93 -1.89 -3.14 -14.40
C ILE A 93 -0.45 -2.90 -14.86
N THR A 94 -0.09 -3.48 -16.01
CA THR A 94 1.16 -3.18 -16.70
C THR A 94 0.97 -2.00 -17.68
N PRO A 95 2.00 -1.18 -17.94
CA PRO A 95 3.37 -1.26 -17.40
C PRO A 95 3.52 -0.66 -15.99
N CYS A 96 2.47 -0.06 -15.40
CA CYS A 96 2.56 0.65 -14.13
C CYS A 96 3.14 -0.21 -12.99
N PHE A 97 2.70 -1.47 -12.88
CA PHE A 97 3.23 -2.42 -11.90
C PHE A 97 4.73 -2.69 -12.10
N GLU A 98 5.16 -2.91 -13.34
CA GLU A 98 6.55 -3.21 -13.69
C GLU A 98 7.47 -1.99 -13.46
N ASN A 99 6.94 -0.79 -13.67
CA ASN A 99 7.63 0.47 -13.37
C ASN A 99 7.71 0.76 -11.86
N GLY A 100 7.17 -0.13 -11.01
CA GLY A 100 7.20 0.03 -9.56
C GLY A 100 6.25 1.10 -9.05
N LYS A 101 5.14 1.39 -9.75
CA LYS A 101 4.16 2.36 -9.26
C LYS A 101 3.49 1.86 -7.98
N GLY A 102 3.74 2.58 -6.90
CA GLY A 102 3.18 2.30 -5.58
C GLY A 102 3.70 3.29 -4.54
N ALA A 103 3.04 3.34 -3.39
CA ALA A 103 3.41 4.23 -2.31
C ALA A 103 2.92 3.72 -0.96
N LEU A 104 3.65 4.05 0.10
CA LEU A 104 3.09 4.14 1.44
C LEU A 104 2.25 5.43 1.52
N ALA A 105 0.94 5.30 1.68
CA ALA A 105 0.03 6.42 1.76
C ALA A 105 0.28 7.22 3.05
N ALA A 106 0.46 8.53 2.89
CA ALA A 106 0.68 9.46 3.99
C ALA A 106 0.20 10.86 3.60
N GLY A 107 -0.38 11.58 4.56
CA GLY A 107 -0.80 12.96 4.38
C GLY A 107 -2.11 13.11 3.61
N LEU A 108 -2.95 12.06 3.58
CA LEU A 108 -4.25 12.11 2.91
C LEU A 108 -5.19 13.11 3.62
N VAL A 109 -6.01 13.81 2.84
CA VAL A 109 -7.05 14.69 3.38
C VAL A 109 -8.04 13.85 4.17
N ASN A 110 -8.30 14.24 5.43
CA ASN A 110 -9.05 13.47 6.43
C ASN A 110 -8.53 12.04 6.70
N GLY A 111 -7.30 11.76 6.30
CA GLY A 111 -6.63 10.46 6.44
C GLY A 111 -7.18 9.38 5.50
N ALA A 112 -7.88 9.77 4.44
CA ALA A 112 -8.59 8.86 3.55
C ALA A 112 -8.45 9.28 2.10
N ALA A 113 -8.55 8.29 1.20
CA ALA A 113 -8.57 8.55 -0.23
C ALA A 113 -9.44 7.59 -1.02
N PHE A 114 -9.88 8.09 -2.17
CA PHE A 114 -10.36 7.29 -3.28
C PHE A 114 -9.33 7.31 -4.41
N GLY A 115 -8.78 6.15 -4.75
CA GLY A 115 -7.86 5.97 -5.86
C GLY A 115 -8.50 5.33 -7.08
N THR A 116 -7.78 5.35 -8.20
CA THR A 116 -8.11 4.54 -9.38
C THR A 116 -8.41 3.09 -9.02
N THR A 117 -9.33 2.48 -9.76
CA THR A 117 -9.77 1.09 -9.55
C THR A 117 -8.67 0.07 -9.80
N GLU A 118 -7.53 0.52 -10.35
CA GLU A 118 -6.36 -0.27 -10.73
C GLU A 118 -5.28 -0.33 -9.63
N LEU A 119 -5.65 -0.10 -8.36
CA LEU A 119 -4.77 -0.28 -7.20
C LEU A 119 -5.07 -1.56 -6.42
N HIS A 120 -4.01 -2.19 -5.91
CA HIS A 120 -4.04 -3.05 -4.75
C HIS A 120 -3.75 -2.20 -3.50
N VAL A 121 -4.46 -2.49 -2.41
CA VAL A 121 -4.24 -1.86 -1.11
C VAL A 121 -3.78 -2.94 -0.13
N PHE A 122 -2.66 -2.72 0.54
CA PHE A 122 -2.12 -3.61 1.55
C PHE A 122 -2.04 -2.88 2.87
N ARG A 123 -2.78 -3.38 3.86
CA ARG A 123 -2.76 -2.84 5.22
C ARG A 123 -1.97 -3.76 6.11
N SER A 124 -0.90 -3.23 6.71
CA SER A 124 -0.09 -3.97 7.67
C SER A 124 -0.89 -4.37 8.90
N THR A 125 -0.60 -5.56 9.43
CA THR A 125 -0.96 -5.94 10.81
C THR A 125 0.23 -5.67 11.73
N PRO A 126 0.09 -5.75 13.07
CA PRO A 126 1.22 -5.59 13.99
C PRO A 126 2.40 -6.56 13.79
N LEU A 127 2.23 -7.59 12.95
CA LEU A 127 3.27 -8.57 12.63
C LEU A 127 4.28 -8.08 11.58
N VAL A 128 3.98 -7.00 10.87
CA VAL A 128 4.87 -6.43 9.83
C VAL A 128 4.84 -4.92 9.90
N GLU A 129 6.01 -4.30 9.86
CA GLU A 129 6.10 -2.84 9.84
C GLU A 129 5.75 -2.32 8.44
N ARG A 130 4.93 -1.26 8.36
CA ARG A 130 4.38 -0.73 7.10
C ARG A 130 5.42 -0.23 6.10
N ARG A 131 6.53 0.33 6.56
CA ARG A 131 7.66 0.76 5.72
C ARG A 131 8.53 -0.41 5.27
N PHE A 132 8.48 -1.54 5.97
CA PHE A 132 9.08 -2.79 5.49
C PHE A 132 8.16 -3.51 4.49
N LEU A 133 6.84 -3.35 4.63
CA LEU A 133 5.87 -3.89 3.68
C LEU A 133 5.89 -3.18 2.33
N PHE A 134 6.22 -1.88 2.30
CA PHE A 134 6.44 -1.08 1.11
C PHE A 134 7.86 -1.28 0.56
#